data_AF-K9X848-F1
#
_entry.id   AF-K9X848-F1
#
_cell.length_a   1.000
_cell.length_b   1.000
_cell.length_c   1.000
_cell.angle_alpha   90.00
_cell.angle_beta   90.00
_cell.angle_gamma   90.00
#
_symmetry.space_group_name_H-M   'P 1'
#
loop_
_entity.id
_entity.type
_entity.pdbx_description
1 polymer ?
#
loop_
_entity_poly.entity_id
_entity_poly.type
_entity_poly.pdbx_seq_one_letter_code
_entity_poly.pdbx_strand_id
1 'polypeptide(L)' 'MTERKWETDEDEMIHHLESHRNFIGWVIDKLRAEKITCDRTKGRDANGDIIYYRAEDEARVKQIVRDINAKYNQL' A
#
# COMPACT_ATOMS: atom_id res chain seq x y z
N MET A 1 -2.60 -20.35 -4.41
CA MET A 1 -2.15 -19.24 -5.26
C MET A 1 -1.67 -19.85 -6.56
N THR A 2 -2.20 -19.44 -7.70
CA THR A 2 -1.68 -19.87 -9.01
C THR A 2 -0.31 -19.24 -9.19
N GLU A 3 0.74 -20.05 -9.31
CA GLU A 3 2.07 -19.57 -9.67
C GLU A 3 1.98 -18.94 -11.06
N ARG A 4 2.04 -17.61 -11.11
CA ARG A 4 2.06 -16.87 -12.35
C ARG A 4 3.50 -16.96 -12.87
N LYS A 5 3.69 -17.63 -14.00
CA LYS A 5 5.00 -17.75 -14.63
C LYS A 5 5.28 -16.46 -15.42
N TRP A 6 6.29 -15.70 -15.01
CA TRP A 6 6.74 -14.50 -15.72
C TRP A 6 7.50 -14.88 -16.98
N GLU A 7 7.28 -14.17 -18.08
CA GLU A 7 8.00 -14.41 -19.34
C GLU A 7 9.35 -13.69 -19.35
N THR A 8 9.44 -12.53 -18.68
CA THR A 8 10.66 -11.73 -18.54
C THR A 8 10.79 -11.10 -17.15
N ASP A 9 12.00 -10.68 -16.79
CA ASP A 9 12.28 -9.87 -15.59
C ASP A 9 11.50 -8.54 -15.61
N GLU A 10 11.23 -8.00 -16.81
CA GLU A 10 10.44 -6.78 -16.99
C GLU A 10 8.96 -7.01 -16.61
N ASP A 11 8.40 -8.16 -16.96
CA ASP A 11 7.01 -8.52 -16.60
C ASP A 11 6.84 -8.69 -15.09
N GLU A 12 7.81 -9.34 -14.44
CA GLU A 12 7.84 -9.46 -12.99
C GLU A 12 7.92 -8.08 -12.32
N MET A 13 8.80 -7.21 -12.83
CA MET A 13 8.93 -5.84 -12.33
C MET A 13 7.64 -5.04 -12.50
N ILE A 14 7.00 -5.10 -13.68
CA ILE A 14 5.71 -4.43 -13.93
C ILE A 14 4.67 -4.93 -12.95
N HIS A 15 4.54 -6.25 -12.77
CA HIS A 15 3.57 -6.81 -11.85
C HIS A 15 3.78 -6.37 -10.40
N HIS A 16 5.04 -6.33 -9.95
CA HIS A 16 5.38 -5.84 -8.62
C HIS A 16 4.95 -4.37 -8.45
N LEU A 17 5.24 -3.51 -9.43
CA LEU A 17 4.85 -2.11 -9.41
C LEU A 17 3.33 -1.92 -9.43
N GLU A 18 2.62 -2.70 -10.24
CA GLU A 18 1.15 -2.66 -10.29
C GLU A 18 0.52 -3.11 -8.97
N SER A 19 1.04 -4.20 -8.39
CA SER A 19 0.58 -4.71 -7.10
C SER A 19 0.81 -3.69 -6.00
N HIS A 20 1.98 -3.05 -5.98
CA HIS A 20 2.30 -1.97 -5.04
C HIS A 20 1.35 -0.77 -5.22
N ARG A 21 1.17 -0.28 -6.44
CA ARG A 21 0.26 0.83 -6.77
C ARG A 21 -1.17 0.55 -6.29
N ASN A 22 -1.66 -0.67 -6.54
CA ASN A 22 -3.02 -1.08 -6.19
C ASN A 22 -3.17 -1.21 -4.67
N PHE A 23 -2.18 -1.80 -3.99
CA PHE A 23 -2.17 -1.92 -2.53
C PHE A 23 -2.24 -0.56 -1.85
N ILE A 24 -1.40 0.40 -2.25
CA ILE A 24 -1.40 1.74 -1.65
C ILE A 24 -2.69 2.50 -1.95
N GLY A 25 -3.22 2.37 -3.17
CA GLY A 25 -4.53 2.95 -3.51
C GLY A 25 -5.61 2.45 -2.56
N TRP A 26 -5.64 1.14 -2.32
CA TRP A 26 -6.57 0.52 -1.38
C TRP A 26 -6.36 0.98 0.08
N VAL A 27 -5.11 1.13 0.55
CA VAL A 27 -4.83 1.69 1.89
C VAL A 27 -5.35 3.12 2.02
N ILE A 28 -5.12 3.97 1.01
CA ILE A 28 -5.62 5.36 1.00
C ILE A 28 -7.14 5.39 1.06
N ASP A 29 -7.82 4.52 0.32
CA ASP A 29 -9.28 4.44 0.35
C ASP A 29 -9.80 4.03 1.74
N LYS A 30 -9.10 3.13 2.44
CA LYS A 30 -9.41 2.78 3.83
C LYS A 30 -9.22 3.94 4.79
N LEU A 31 -8.12 4.69 4.66
CA LEU A 31 -7.88 5.88 5.49
C LEU A 31 -8.95 6.96 5.24
N ARG A 32 -9.33 7.19 3.97
CA ARG A 32 -10.38 8.15 3.62
C ARG A 32 -11.76 7.74 4.14
N ALA A 33 -12.09 6.45 4.14
CA ALA A 33 -13.33 5.95 4.75
C ALA A 33 -13.40 6.26 6.25
N GLU A 34 -12.25 6.27 6.93
CA GLU A 34 -12.07 6.68 8.33
C GLU A 34 -11.95 8.21 8.52
N LYS A 35 -12.23 8.99 7.46
CA LYS A 35 -12.12 10.45 7.41
C LYS A 35 -10.71 11.00 7.64
N ILE A 36 -9.68 10.18 7.42
CA ILE A 36 -8.27 10.60 7.49
C ILE A 36 -7.87 11.13 6.12
N THR A 37 -7.51 12.41 6.07
CA THR A 37 -7.00 13.02 4.84
C THR A 37 -5.55 12.59 4.67
N CYS A 38 -5.23 12.00 3.52
CA CYS A 38 -3.90 11.55 3.21
C CYS A 38 -3.57 11.72 1.72
N ASP A 39 -2.28 11.94 1.46
CA ASP A 39 -1.68 12.02 0.14
C ASP A 39 -0.51 11.03 0.05
N ARG A 40 -0.16 10.61 -1.16
CA ARG A 40 1.06 9.82 -1.41
C ARG A 40 2.06 10.60 -2.25
N THR A 41 3.32 10.25 -2.12
CA THR A 41 4.38 10.70 -3.02
C THR A 41 4.03 10.45 -4.49
N LYS A 42 4.53 11.33 -5.36
CA LYS A 42 4.51 11.14 -6.82
C LYS A 42 5.95 10.94 -7.27
N GLY A 43 6.25 9.82 -7.93
CA GLY A 43 7.59 9.50 -8.42
C GLY A 43 7.94 8.03 -8.26
N ARG A 44 9.15 7.66 -8.70
CA ARG A 44 9.73 6.33 -8.50
C ARG A 44 10.79 6.43 -7.40
N ASP A 45 10.37 6.38 -6.14
CA ASP A 45 11.29 6.23 -5.03
C ASP A 45 11.61 4.74 -4.85
N ALA A 46 12.90 4.39 -4.79
CA ALA A 46 13.34 3.01 -4.58
C ALA A 46 12.96 2.48 -3.19
N ASN A 47 12.67 3.38 -2.24
CA ASN A 47 12.21 3.04 -0.89
C ASN A 47 10.68 2.88 -0.80
N GLY A 48 9.96 3.00 -1.91
CA GLY A 48 8.50 2.89 -2.00
C GLY A 48 7.76 4.20 -1.81
N ASP A 49 6.42 4.16 -1.90
CA ASP A 49 5.61 5.37 -1.70
C ASP A 49 5.48 5.73 -0.21
N ILE A 50 5.61 7.03 0.08
CA ILE A 50 5.37 7.59 1.41
C ILE A 50 3.94 8.16 1.45
N ILE A 51 3.18 7.77 2.49
CA ILE A 51 1.85 8.33 2.77
C ILE A 51 2.00 9.45 3.78
N TYR A 52 1.58 10.66 3.40
CA TYR A 52 1.48 11.84 4.26
C TYR A 52 0.07 11.93 4.85
N TYR A 53 0.00 12.15 6.16
CA TYR A 53 -1.22 12.38 6.93
C TYR A 53 -0.91 13.36 8.07
N ARG A 54 -1.95 13.88 8.73
CA ARG A 54 -1.76 14.79 9.87
C ARG A 54 -1.21 14.03 11.08
N ALA A 55 -0.30 14.64 11.84
CA ALA A 55 0.31 13.98 13.01
C ALA A 55 -0.73 13.49 14.04
N GLU A 56 -1.83 14.23 14.19
CA GLU A 56 -2.97 13.87 15.04
C GLU A 56 -3.64 12.54 14.67
N ASP A 57 -3.55 12.10 13.40
CA ASP A 57 -4.11 10.84 12.93
C ASP A 57 -3.13 9.65 13.06
N GLU A 58 -1.88 9.86 13.47
CA GLU A 58 -0.82 8.85 13.43
C GLU A 58 -1.20 7.55 14.16
N ALA A 59 -1.77 7.66 15.36
CA ALA A 59 -2.19 6.50 16.14
C ALA A 59 -3.26 5.67 15.40
N ARG A 60 -4.21 6.36 14.75
CA ARG A 60 -5.30 5.71 14.00
C ARG A 60 -4.79 5.05 12.73
N VAL A 61 -3.93 5.74 11.97
CA VAL A 61 -3.27 5.20 10.77
C VAL A 61 -2.51 3.92 11.11
N LYS A 62 -1.69 3.94 12.17
CA LYS A 62 -0.95 2.74 12.63
C LYS A 62 -1.88 1.59 12.97
N GLN A 63 -3.01 1.85 13.63
CA GLN A 63 -3.96 0.80 13.98
C GLN A 63 -4.60 0.20 12.72
N ILE A 64 -5.04 1.02 11.77
CA ILE A 64 -5.64 0.55 10.51
C ILE A 64 -4.66 -0.34 9.74
N VAL A 65 -3.39 0.07 9.64
CA VAL A 65 -2.34 -0.73 8.97
C VAL A 65 -2.11 -2.05 9.70
N ARG A 66 -2.10 -2.06 11.03
CA ARG A 66 -2.00 -3.29 11.83
C ARG A 66 -3.18 -4.22 11.59
N ASP A 67 -4.39 -3.69 11.56
CA ASP A 67 -5.61 -4.48 11.34
C ASP A 67 -5.64 -5.10 9.93
N ILE A 68 -5.21 -4.32 8.93
CA ILE A 68 -4.99 -4.82 7.56
C ILE A 68 -3.99 -5.97 7.58
N ASN A 69 -2.83 -5.77 8.20
CA ASN A 69 -1.78 -6.80 8.25
C ASN A 69 -2.28 -8.06 8.97
N ALA A 70 -2.93 -7.91 10.13
CA ALA A 70 -3.48 -9.04 10.88
C ALA A 70 -4.55 -9.81 10.09
N LYS A 71 -5.35 -9.13 9.27
CA LYS A 71 -6.40 -9.76 8.47
C LYS A 71 -5.86 -10.60 7.32
N TYR A 72 -4.82 -10.12 6.63
CA TYR A 72 -4.37 -10.73 5.37
C TYR A 72 -3.04 -11.50 5.49
N ASN A 73 -2.19 -11.10 6.43
CA ASN A 73 -0.90 -11.73 6.70
C ASN A 73 -0.96 -12.45 8.05
N GLN A 74 -1.97 -13.30 8.25
CA GLN A 74 -2.05 -14.16 9.43
C GLN A 74 -0.75 -14.97 9.55
N LEU A 75 0.15 -14.49 10.41
CA LEU A 75 1.35 -15.17 10.87
C LEU A 75 0.97 -16.20 11.94
#